data_AF-A0A5Q3Q289-F1
#
_entry.id   AF-A0A5Q3Q289-F1
#
_cell.length_a   1.000
_cell.length_b   1.000
_cell.length_c   1.000
_cell.angle_alpha   90.00
_cell.angle_beta   90.00
_cell.angle_gamma   90.00
#
_symmetry.space_group_name_H-M   'P 1'
#
loop_
_entity.id
_entity.type
_entity.pdbx_description
1 polymer ?
#
loop_
_entity_poly.entity_id
_entity_poly.type
_entity_poly.pdbx_seq_one_letter_code
_entity_poly.pdbx_strand_id
1 'polypeptide(L)'
;MDRDDVSYDGQDRMEHSFDELRLSATRLRMQAEDGAHHAAAINTGDPRTDALINDVLGQLTGATAALADQMDATTDTYAPLYQEYKRSRESDRADDPDPD
;
A
#
# COMPACT_ATOMS: atom_id res chain seq x y z
N MET A 1 -26.35 -24.83 11.64
CA MET A 1 -25.92 -23.74 10.73
C MET A 1 -25.10 -22.84 11.61
N ASP A 2 -23.81 -23.16 11.72
CA ASP A 2 -22.90 -22.55 12.67
C ASP A 2 -22.43 -21.22 12.09
N ARG A 3 -22.95 -20.14 12.66
CA ARG A 3 -22.34 -18.82 12.55
C ARG A 3 -21.19 -18.80 13.57
N ASP A 4 -20.18 -18.00 13.31
CA ASP A 4 -19.10 -17.65 14.26
C ASP A 4 -17.77 -18.39 14.15
N ASP A 5 -17.42 -18.88 12.95
CA ASP A 5 -16.03 -19.20 12.60
C ASP A 5 -15.47 -18.23 11.54
N VAL A 6 -15.73 -16.92 11.72
CA VAL A 6 -14.88 -15.89 11.11
C VAL A 6 -13.64 -15.80 11.99
N SER A 7 -12.80 -16.83 11.83
CA SER A 7 -11.65 -17.15 12.66
C SER A 7 -10.65 -15.98 12.71
N TYR A 8 -9.94 -15.92 13.84
CA TYR A 8 -8.75 -15.09 14.10
C TYR A 8 -7.78 -14.99 12.90
N ASP A 9 -7.74 -15.99 12.01
CA ASP A 9 -6.94 -15.99 10.78
C ASP A 9 -7.29 -14.87 9.79
N GLY A 10 -8.55 -14.42 9.75
CA GLY A 10 -8.95 -13.31 8.90
C GLY A 10 -8.37 -11.97 9.36
N GLN A 11 -8.01 -11.87 10.65
CA GLN A 11 -7.63 -10.62 11.28
C GLN A 11 -6.12 -10.36 11.19
N ASP A 12 -5.31 -11.36 11.52
CA ASP A 12 -3.86 -11.31 11.31
C ASP A 12 -3.53 -11.14 9.82
N ARG A 13 -4.36 -11.75 8.94
CA ARG A 13 -4.23 -11.59 7.49
C ARG A 13 -4.47 -10.16 7.01
N MET A 14 -5.36 -9.40 7.65
CA MET A 14 -5.64 -8.00 7.28
C MET A 14 -4.55 -7.04 7.77
N GLU A 15 -4.06 -7.21 9.00
CA GLU A 15 -2.91 -6.44 9.50
C GLU A 15 -1.67 -6.70 8.64
N HIS A 16 -1.39 -7.96 8.30
CA HIS A 16 -0.31 -8.32 7.37
C HIS A 16 -0.48 -7.69 5.99
N SER A 17 -1.73 -7.57 5.50
CA SER A 17 -2.02 -6.96 4.20
C SER A 17 -1.67 -5.47 4.16
N PHE A 18 -1.85 -4.74 5.26
CA PHE A 18 -1.48 -3.33 5.35
C PHE A 18 0.04 -3.12 5.38
N ASP A 19 0.77 -3.99 6.08
CA ASP A 19 2.23 -3.96 6.09
C ASP A 19 2.81 -4.31 4.70
N GLU A 20 2.23 -5.29 4.01
CA GLU A 20 2.58 -5.62 2.62
C GLU A 20 2.29 -4.46 1.66
N LEU A 21 1.19 -3.74 1.86
CA LEU A 21 0.85 -2.55 1.07
C LEU A 21 1.87 -1.43 1.26
N ARG A 22 2.25 -1.09 2.50
CA ARG A 22 3.30 -0.10 2.79
C ARG A 22 4.65 -0.50 2.22
N LEU A 23 5.01 -1.77 2.33
CA LEU A 23 6.25 -2.28 1.76
C LEU A 23 6.24 -2.17 0.23
N SER A 24 5.10 -2.45 -0.39
CA SER A 24 4.91 -2.32 -1.83
C SER A 24 4.99 -0.87 -2.28
N ALA A 25 4.34 0.06 -1.57
CA ALA A 25 4.43 1.51 -1.83
C ALA A 25 5.88 2.01 -1.73
N THR A 26 6.60 1.59 -0.69
CA THR A 26 8.01 1.95 -0.49
C THR A 26 8.89 1.45 -1.64
N ARG A 27 8.71 0.19 -2.06
CA ARG A 27 9.43 -0.37 -3.22
C ARG A 27 9.13 0.39 -4.50
N LEU A 28 7.86 0.76 -4.69
CA LEU A 28 7.41 1.48 -5.87
C LEU A 28 8.04 2.88 -5.95
N ARG A 29 8.16 3.61 -4.82
CA ARG A 29 8.91 4.88 -4.77
C ARG A 29 10.38 4.70 -5.13
N MET A 30 11.06 3.71 -4.55
CA MET A 30 12.47 3.44 -4.86
C MET A 30 12.68 3.12 -6.35
N GLN A 31 11.78 2.34 -6.96
CA GLN A 31 11.84 2.04 -8.39
C GLN A 31 11.61 3.29 -9.26
N ALA A 32 10.72 4.19 -8.83
CA ALA A 32 10.49 5.44 -9.53
C ALA A 32 11.74 6.34 -9.51
N GLU A 33 12.41 6.45 -8.35
CA GLU A 33 13.67 7.19 -8.18
C GLU A 33 14.81 6.58 -9.01
N ASP A 34 15.00 5.26 -8.96
CA ASP A 34 16.00 4.56 -9.77
C ASP A 34 15.75 4.72 -11.27
N GLY A 35 14.48 4.64 -11.69
CA GLY A 35 14.06 4.90 -13.06
C GLY A 35 14.40 6.32 -13.52
N ALA A 36 14.23 7.32 -12.66
CA ALA A 36 14.58 8.71 -12.96
C ALA A 36 16.10 8.90 -13.08
N HIS A 37 16.89 8.24 -12.22
CA HIS A 37 18.34 8.26 -12.30
C HIS A 37 18.85 7.61 -13.58
N HIS A 38 18.30 6.47 -13.97
CA HIS A 38 18.64 5.81 -15.24
C HIS A 38 18.20 6.62 -16.46
N ALA A 39 17.01 7.25 -16.42
CA ALA A 39 16.53 8.13 -17.48
C ALA A 39 17.53 9.25 -17.79
N ALA A 40 18.06 9.90 -16.75
CA ALA A 40 19.05 10.97 -16.90
C ALA A 40 20.37 10.53 -17.54
N ALA A 41 20.65 9.22 -17.57
CA ALA A 41 21.84 8.64 -18.19
C ALA A 41 21.62 8.23 -19.66
N ILE A 42 20.38 8.26 -20.17
CA ILE A 42 20.10 7.91 -21.57
C ILE A 42 20.58 9.03 -22.48
N ASN A 43 21.37 8.66 -23.48
CA ASN A 43 21.84 9.54 -24.54
C ASN A 43 21.87 8.76 -25.85
N THR A 44 20.98 9.10 -26.76
CA THR A 44 20.87 8.50 -28.09
C THR A 44 21.69 9.24 -29.14
N GLY A 45 22.31 10.37 -28.77
CA GLY A 45 23.00 11.28 -29.69
C GLY A 45 22.06 12.17 -30.52
N ASP A 46 20.75 12.07 -30.30
CA ASP A 46 19.73 12.92 -30.92
C ASP A 46 18.99 13.69 -29.81
N PRO A 47 19.21 15.01 -29.68
CA PRO A 47 18.65 15.81 -28.59
C PRO A 47 17.12 15.81 -28.51
N ARG A 48 16.43 15.62 -29.65
CA ARG A 48 14.96 15.58 -29.66
C ARG A 48 14.46 14.24 -29.13
N THR A 49 15.14 13.16 -29.50
CA THR A 49 14.83 11.83 -29.00
C THR A 49 15.12 11.74 -27.49
N ASP A 50 16.26 12.28 -27.05
CA ASP A 50 16.62 12.33 -25.63
C ASP A 50 15.60 13.14 -24.81
N ALA A 51 15.11 14.27 -25.34
CA ALA A 51 14.07 15.07 -24.68
C ALA A 51 12.74 14.31 -24.56
N LEU A 52 12.33 13.59 -25.60
CA LEU A 52 11.11 12.77 -25.58
C LEU A 52 11.23 11.60 -24.59
N ILE A 53 12.38 10.93 -24.56
CA ILE A 53 12.63 9.83 -23.61
C ILE A 53 12.58 10.35 -22.17
N ASN A 54 13.24 11.47 -21.89
CA ASN A 54 13.24 12.08 -20.56
C ASN A 54 11.84 12.53 -20.11
N ASP A 55 11.03 13.08 -21.01
CA ASP A 55 9.65 13.48 -20.70
C ASP A 55 8.78 12.25 -20.36
N VAL A 56 8.81 11.21 -21.20
CA VAL A 56 8.04 9.97 -20.98
C VAL A 56 8.46 9.28 -19.68
N LEU A 57 9.76 9.18 -19.43
CA LEU A 57 10.28 8.56 -18.20
C LEU A 57 9.96 9.40 -16.97
N GLY A 58 10.05 10.73 -17.05
CA GLY A 58 9.64 11.63 -15.98
C GLY A 58 8.16 11.50 -15.62
N GLN A 59 7.29 11.40 -16.63
CA GLN A 59 5.86 11.15 -16.43
C GLN A 59 5.60 9.78 -15.79
N LEU A 60 6.30 8.73 -16.22
CA LEU A 60 6.18 7.38 -15.67
C LEU A 60 6.63 7.32 -14.21
N THR A 61 7.79 7.91 -13.89
CA THR A 61 8.30 8.05 -12.52
C THR A 61 7.30 8.80 -11.65
N GLY A 62 6.78 9.93 -12.12
CA GLY A 62 5.80 10.74 -11.38
C GLY A 62 4.50 9.99 -11.09
N ALA A 63 3.96 9.30 -12.09
CA ALA A 63 2.75 8.48 -11.93
C ALA A 63 2.96 7.32 -10.94
N THR A 64 4.16 6.71 -10.98
CA THR A 64 4.54 5.63 -10.08
C THR A 64 4.66 6.13 -8.64
N ALA A 65 5.31 7.27 -8.40
CA ALA A 65 5.38 7.88 -7.07
C ALA A 65 3.99 8.24 -6.53
N ALA A 66 3.12 8.82 -7.37
CA ALA A 66 1.75 9.15 -6.97
C ALA A 66 0.92 7.91 -6.59
N LEU A 67 1.12 6.77 -7.26
CA LEU A 67 0.47 5.52 -6.90
C LEU A 67 0.94 5.02 -5.52
N ALA A 68 2.24 5.11 -5.23
CA ALA A 68 2.78 4.77 -3.92
C ALA A 68 2.17 5.66 -2.81
N ASP A 69 2.06 6.96 -3.05
CA ASP A 69 1.44 7.90 -2.12
C ASP A 69 -0.03 7.55 -1.85
N GLN A 70 -0.77 7.14 -2.87
CA GLN A 70 -2.16 6.69 -2.71
C GLN A 70 -2.26 5.39 -1.91
N MET A 71 -1.34 4.44 -2.10
CA MET A 71 -1.29 3.20 -1.33
C MET A 71 -0.99 3.45 0.15
N ASP A 72 -0.05 4.34 0.45
CA ASP A 72 0.24 4.77 1.83
C ASP A 72 -0.97 5.46 2.45
N ALA A 73 -1.58 6.43 1.76
CA ALA A 73 -2.75 7.16 2.26
C ALA A 73 -3.96 6.24 2.51
N THR A 74 -4.16 5.25 1.62
CA THR A 74 -5.18 4.21 1.80
C THR A 74 -4.89 3.42 3.08
N THR A 75 -3.66 2.98 3.25
CA THR A 75 -3.26 2.21 4.45
C THR A 75 -3.45 3.02 5.73
N ASP A 76 -3.03 4.30 5.73
CA ASP A 76 -3.17 5.19 6.89
C ASP A 76 -4.64 5.48 7.23
N THR A 77 -5.54 5.43 6.25
CA THR A 77 -6.98 5.60 6.47
C THR A 77 -7.62 4.33 7.04
N TYR A 78 -7.32 3.16 6.45
CA TYR A 78 -8.05 1.93 6.77
C TYR A 78 -7.46 1.14 7.94
N ALA A 79 -6.14 1.19 8.18
CA ALA A 79 -5.52 0.51 9.31
C ALA A 79 -6.10 0.94 10.68
N PRO A 80 -6.28 2.24 11.01
CA PRO A 80 -6.87 2.62 12.29
C PRO A 80 -8.36 2.26 12.41
N LEU A 81 -9.13 2.38 11.32
CA LEU A 81 -10.54 1.94 11.29
C LEU A 81 -10.66 0.44 11.57
N TYR A 82 -9.72 -0.35 11.04
CA TYR A 82 -9.65 -1.77 11.28
C TYR A 82 -9.34 -2.10 12.75
N GLN A 83 -8.41 -1.35 13.37
CA GLN A 83 -8.09 -1.49 14.80
C GLN A 83 -9.29 -1.13 15.69
N GLU A 84 -10.05 -0.11 15.33
CA GLU A 84 -11.27 0.28 16.06
C GLU A 84 -12.36 -0.80 15.96
N TYR A 85 -12.57 -1.35 14.76
CA TYR A 85 -13.48 -2.48 14.55
C TYR A 85 -13.08 -3.71 15.38
N LYS A 86 -11.77 -4.04 15.41
CA LYS A 86 -11.22 -5.13 16.23
C LYS A 86 -11.52 -4.92 17.72
N ARG A 87 -11.23 -3.71 18.24
CA ARG A 87 -11.49 -3.37 19.64
C ARG A 87 -12.98 -3.46 20.01
N SER A 88 -13.88 -3.03 19.13
CA SER A 88 -15.34 -3.14 19.37
C SER A 88 -15.79 -4.59 19.47
N ARG A 89 -15.31 -5.46 18.56
CA ARG A 89 -15.63 -6.90 18.56
C ARG A 89 -15.11 -7.62 19.80
N GLU A 90 -13.93 -7.25 20.30
CA GLU A 90 -13.37 -7.80 21.54
C GLU A 90 -14.15 -7.35 22.78
N SER A 91 -14.64 -6.10 22.80
CA SER A 91 -15.49 -5.58 23.89
C SER A 91 -16.84 -6.31 23.95
N ASP A 92 -17.50 -6.49 22.80
CA ASP A 92 -18.80 -7.19 22.73
C ASP A 92 -18.70 -8.66 23.18
N ARG A 93 -17.53 -9.29 23.01
CA ARG A 93 -17.27 -10.67 23.45
C ARG A 93 -16.97 -10.77 24.95
N ALA A 94 -16.49 -9.70 25.58
CA ALA A 94 -16.18 -9.67 27.01
C ALA A 94 -17.43 -9.41 27.88
N ASP A 95 -18.48 -8.82 27.31
CA ASP A 95 -19.73 -8.46 27.99
C ASP A 95 -20.83 -9.55 27.93
N ASP A 96 -20.56 -10.71 27.31
CA ASP A 96 -21.43 -11.90 27.35
C ASP A 96 -20.82 -12.96 28.30
N PRO A 97 -21.02 -12.83 29.63
CA PRO A 97 -20.61 -13.88 30.55
C PRO A 97 -21.46 -15.11 30.29
N ASP A 98 -20.80 -16.23 29.97
CA ASP A 98 -21.38 -17.57 29.87
C ASP A 98 -22.51 -17.75 30.90
N PRO A 99 -23.77 -17.98 30.48
CA PRO A 99 -24.80 -18.39 31.41
C PRO A 99 -24.54 -19.85 31.80
N ASP A 100 -24.08 -20.05 33.05
CA ASP A 100 -24.03 -21.34 33.75
C ASP A 100 -25.34 -22.15 33.61
#